data_AF-A0A6J4YC49-F1
#
_entry.id   AF-A0A6J4YC49-F1
#
_cell.length_a   1.000
_cell.length_b   1.000
_cell.length_c   1.000
_cell.angle_alpha   90.00
_cell.angle_beta   90.00
_cell.angle_gamma   90.00
#
_symmetry.space_group_name_H-M   'P 1'
#
loop_
_entity.id
_entity.type
_entity.pdbx_description
1 polymer ?
#
loop_
_entity_poly.entity_id
_entity_poly.type
_entity_poly.pdbx_seq_one_letter_code
_entity_poly.pdbx_strand_id
1 'polypeptide(L)' 'MCSQLQVPRLAEYGIKEADFSNIVEKSKNASSMKGNPIVLTEAELLAVLEKAV' A
#
# COMPACT_ATOMS: atom_id res chain seq x y z
N MET A 1 0.50 -18.84 4.54
CA MET A 1 1.79 -18.83 3.82
C MET A 1 2.69 -17.68 4.28
N CYS A 2 2.29 -16.40 4.21
CA CYS A 2 3.12 -15.29 4.71
C CYS A 2 3.50 -15.38 6.21
N SER A 3 2.60 -15.87 7.06
CA SER A 3 2.87 -16.09 8.49
C SER A 3 3.98 -17.11 8.78
N GLN A 4 4.16 -18.09 7.89
CA GLN A 4 5.22 -19.10 8.02
C GLN A 4 6.60 -18.53 7.64
N LEU A 5 6.61 -17.46 6.83
CA LEU A 5 7.82 -16.76 6.40
C LEU A 5 8.18 -15.58 7.33
N GLN A 6 7.38 -15.33 8.38
CA GLN A 6 7.57 -14.25 9.35
C GLN A 6 7.81 -12.87 8.71
N VAL A 7 7.07 -12.54 7.64
CA VAL A 7 7.18 -11.23 6.98
C VAL A 7 6.63 -10.14 7.92
N PRO A 8 7.44 -9.13 8.29
CA PRO A 8 6.98 -8.01 9.13
C PRO A 8 5.87 -7.19 8.49
N ARG A 9 5.05 -6.53 9.32
CA ARG A 9 4.06 -5.55 8.84
C ARG A 9 4.74 -4.26 8.39
N LEU A 10 4.02 -3.43 7.63
CA LEU A 10 4.57 -2.15 7.17
C LEU A 10 4.93 -1.19 8.31
N ALA A 11 4.21 -1.26 9.45
CA ALA A 11 4.55 -0.49 10.65
C ALA A 11 5.96 -0.78 11.17
N GLU A 12 6.42 -2.03 11.07
CA GLU A 12 7.74 -2.45 11.55
C GLU A 12 8.87 -1.90 10.66
N TYR A 13 8.56 -1.51 9.42
CA TYR A 13 9.45 -0.76 8.54
C TYR A 13 9.37 0.76 8.74
N GLY A 14 8.57 1.23 9.70
CA GLY A 14 8.45 2.64 10.06
C GLY A 14 7.39 3.42 9.27
N ILE A 15 6.58 2.75 8.46
CA ILE A 15 5.45 3.39 7.75
C ILE A 15 4.35 3.73 8.76
N LYS A 16 3.87 4.98 8.71
CA LYS A 16 2.81 5.49 9.58
C LYS A 16 1.65 6.01 8.74
N GLU A 17 0.48 6.19 9.37
CA GLU A 17 -0.70 6.78 8.71
C GLU A 17 -0.41 8.15 8.08
N ALA A 18 0.48 8.94 8.69
CA ALA A 18 0.92 10.23 8.15
C ALA A 18 1.62 10.12 6.77
N ASP A 19 2.16 8.94 6.43
CA ASP A 19 2.82 8.70 5.15
C ASP A 19 1.83 8.28 4.05
N PHE A 20 0.59 7.90 4.41
CA PHE A 20 -0.35 7.25 3.50
C PHE A 20 -0.68 8.12 2.31
N SER A 21 -1.01 9.39 2.52
CA SER A 21 -1.34 10.31 1.42
C SER A 21 -0.21 10.38 0.39
N ASN A 22 1.05 10.42 0.82
CA ASN A 22 2.21 10.46 -0.08
C ASN A 22 2.38 9.14 -0.84
N ILE A 23 2.22 8.00 -0.15
CA ILE A 23 2.33 6.67 -0.75
C ILE A 23 1.22 6.47 -1.80
N VAL A 24 -0.01 6.88 -1.50
CA VAL A 24 -1.15 6.74 -2.41
C VAL A 24 -0.98 7.61 -3.65
N GLU A 25 -0.58 8.86 -3.48
CA GLU A 25 -0.30 9.76 -4.61
C GLU A 25 0.76 9.18 -5.56
N LYS A 26 1.87 8.67 -5.01
CA LYS A 26 2.93 8.03 -5.81
C LYS A 26 2.45 6.74 -6.46
N SER A 27 1.67 5.94 -5.75
CA SER A 27 1.13 4.66 -6.25
C SER A 27 0.19 4.86 -7.42
N LYS A 28 -0.69 5.88 -7.39
CA LYS A 28 -1.60 6.23 -8.50
C LYS A 28 -0.85 6.54 -9.79
N ASN A 29 0.33 7.17 -9.69
CA ASN A 29 1.12 7.60 -10.84
C ASN A 29 2.12 6.53 -11.34
N ALA A 30 2.31 5.44 -10.59
CA ALA A 30 3.26 4.40 -10.94
C ALA A 30 2.88 3.70 -12.26
N SER A 31 3.89 3.31 -13.05
CA SER A 31 3.67 2.57 -14.30
C SER A 31 3.01 1.21 -14.07
N SER A 32 3.25 0.58 -12.92
CA SER A 32 2.56 -0.64 -12.50
C SER A 32 1.05 -0.42 -12.34
N MET A 33 0.61 0.75 -11.84
CA MET A 33 -0.81 1.09 -11.74
C MET A 33 -1.44 1.29 -13.12
N LYS A 34 -0.70 1.87 -14.08
CA LYS A 34 -1.15 1.99 -15.48
C LYS A 34 -1.30 0.63 -16.16
N GLY A 35 -0.44 -0.32 -15.82
CA GLY A 35 -0.51 -1.70 -16.30
C GLY A 35 -1.41 -2.61 -15.48
N ASN A 36 -1.92 -2.13 -14.34
CA ASN A 36 -2.82 -2.90 -13.49
C ASN A 36 -4.17 -3.00 -14.19
N PRO A 37 -4.73 -4.20 -14.43
CA PRO A 37 -6.05 -4.34 -15.05
C PRO A 37 -7.18 -3.71 -14.23
N ILE A 38 -6.93 -3.38 -12.97
CA ILE A 38 -7.87 -2.73 -12.07
C ILE A 38 -7.28 -1.39 -11.63
N VAL A 39 -7.93 -0.30 -12.03
CA VAL A 39 -7.56 1.05 -11.55
C VAL A 39 -8.14 1.22 -10.16
N LEU A 40 -7.27 1.27 -9.16
CA LEU A 40 -7.69 1.50 -7.77
C LEU A 40 -7.90 2.99 -7.51
N THR A 41 -9.00 3.28 -6.83
CA THR A 41 -9.27 4.61 -6.29
C THR A 41 -8.37 4.91 -5.10
N GLU A 42 -8.29 6.18 -4.74
CA GLU A 42 -7.55 6.64 -3.57
C GLU A 42 -8.04 5.98 -2.27
N ALA A 43 -9.36 5.85 -2.11
CA ALA A 43 -9.96 5.20 -0.95
C ALA A 43 -9.60 3.71 -0.87
N GLU A 44 -9.54 3.01 -2.00
CA GLU A 44 -9.14 1.59 -2.03
C GLU A 44 -7.65 1.42 -1.70
N LEU A 45 -6.80 2.31 -2.20
CA LEU A 45 -5.37 2.30 -1.87
C LEU A 45 -5.14 2.59 -0.38
N LEU A 46 -5.87 3.54 0.19
CA LEU A 46 -5.84 3.81 1.64
C LEU A 46 -6.28 2.58 2.44
N ALA A 47 -7.40 1.96 2.08
CA ALA A 47 -7.91 0.77 2.76
C ALA A 47 -6.93 -0.43 2.70
N VAL A 48 -6.12 -0.53 1.63
CA VAL A 48 -5.04 -1.54 1.55
C VAL A 48 -3.92 -1.21 2.52
N LEU A 49 -3.49 0.05 2.61
CA LEU A 49 -2.46 0.48 3.55
C LEU A 49 -2.88 0.27 5.00
N GLU A 50 -4.10 0.67 5.37
CA GLU A 50 -4.67 0.46 6.71
C GLU A 50 -4.63 -1.01 7.15
N LYS A 51 -4.85 -1.95 6.21
CA LYS A 51 -4.80 -3.39 6.50
C LYS A 51 -3.38 -3.94 6.60
N ALA A 52 -2.41 -3.28 5.98
CA ALA A 52 -1.03 -3.74 5.83
C ALA A 52 -0.06 -3.18 6.89
N VAL A 53 -0.39 -2.04 7.50
CA VAL A 53 0.34 -1.45 8.63
C VAL A 53 0.12 -2.24 9.90
#